data_AF-A0A958CMU6-F1
#
_entry.id   AF-A0A958CMU6-F1
#
_cell.length_a   1.000
_cell.length_b   1.000
_cell.length_c   1.000
_cell.angle_alpha   90.00
_cell.angle_beta   90.00
_cell.angle_gamma   90.00
#
_symmetry.space_group_name_H-M   'P 1'
#
loop_
_entity.id
_entity.type
_entity.pdbx_description
1 polymer ?
#
loop_
_entity_poly.entity_id
_entity_poly.type
_entity_poly.pdbx_seq_one_letter_code
_entity_poly.pdbx_strand_id
1 'polypeptide(L)'
;LPLRVLDANGLGRVSDVASAVVQASTRGSAVINLSLALSAPSSTLYNAIVLAQNSGALVVGATGNDTLPGQPLAPVRYPAAYSEVLAVASTTHWENWASYSNGGSQVDVAAPGGESSDPILSASLGGGYAYLYGTSMATAQVSGVAALLRAYAPQLSNNAVKDVLRNTADKVGSYAYVNGRNDRLGYGRVNANAALRWTLSPRLTIVPIEPTLLAQAAGSGVSTNVVLSNDSAQPLRWQVISTSPAWLTASPGSGQDLTFRATTTLRIGMSSVPSAGLYNASVQLRATDPSNQQSTTFVSVRVIVAPQVHSVFLPTAGAGQLAPQWINTSGGLGLGLGDDGSQAAPL
;
A
#
# COMPACT_ATOMS: atom_id res chain seq x y z
N LEU A 1 17.95 -8.61 18.59
CA LEU A 1 19.31 -9.00 19.03
C LEU A 1 20.17 -7.75 19.20
N PRO A 2 20.45 -7.28 20.43
CA PRO A 2 21.37 -6.16 20.65
C PRO A 2 22.83 -6.62 20.56
N LEU A 3 23.64 -5.94 19.75
CA LEU A 3 25.09 -6.14 19.66
C LEU A 3 25.78 -4.80 19.91
N ARG A 4 26.50 -4.69 21.03
CA ARG A 4 27.16 -3.44 21.42
C ARG A 4 28.45 -3.27 20.64
N VAL A 5 28.53 -2.21 19.83
CA VAL A 5 29.71 -1.85 19.03
C VAL A 5 30.20 -0.43 19.29
N LEU A 6 29.47 0.34 20.10
CA LEU A 6 29.79 1.70 20.50
C LEU A 6 30.00 1.77 22.03
N ASP A 7 30.92 2.65 22.43
CA ASP A 7 31.18 2.99 23.82
C ASP A 7 30.16 4.01 24.37
N ALA A 8 30.38 4.52 25.58
CA ALA A 8 29.48 5.47 26.22
C ALA A 8 29.40 6.85 25.52
N ASN A 9 30.39 7.17 24.67
CA ASN A 9 30.43 8.40 23.89
C ASN A 9 29.86 8.20 22.47
N GLY A 10 29.35 7.01 22.15
CA GLY A 10 28.87 6.68 20.80
C GLY A 10 30.01 6.41 19.80
N LEU A 11 31.23 6.15 20.27
CA LEU A 11 32.39 5.86 19.43
C LEU A 11 32.64 4.36 19.36
N GLY A 12 33.07 3.85 18.21
CA GLY A 12 33.35 2.42 18.03
C GLY A 12 34.38 2.16 16.93
N ARG A 13 35.02 0.99 16.99
CA ARG A 13 35.98 0.58 15.95
C ARG A 13 35.24 -0.10 14.81
N VAL A 14 35.69 0.16 13.59
CA VAL A 14 35.13 -0.47 12.39
C VAL A 14 35.21 -2.01 12.45
N SER A 15 36.26 -2.55 13.08
CA SER A 15 36.41 -3.99 13.35
C SER A 15 35.26 -4.56 14.17
N ASP A 16 34.81 -3.82 15.18
CA ASP A 16 33.78 -4.27 16.12
C ASP A 16 32.41 -4.27 15.44
N VAL A 17 32.16 -3.24 14.62
CA VAL A 17 30.97 -3.16 13.76
C VAL A 17 30.95 -4.32 12.76
N ALA A 18 32.06 -4.58 12.06
CA ALA A 18 32.15 -5.68 11.10
C ALA A 18 31.93 -7.04 11.77
N SER A 19 32.55 -7.28 12.93
CA SER A 19 32.35 -8.51 13.71
C SER A 19 30.90 -8.68 14.16
N ALA A 20 30.23 -7.59 14.57
CA ALA A 20 28.83 -7.65 14.96
C ALA A 20 27.90 -7.92 13.77
N VAL A 21 28.18 -7.37 12.59
CA VAL A 21 27.40 -7.68 11.37
C VAL A 21 27.49 -9.17 11.04
N VAL A 22 28.70 -9.75 11.08
CA VAL A 22 28.89 -11.21 10.90
C VAL A 22 28.15 -12.00 12.00
N GLN A 23 28.25 -11.57 13.26
CA GLN A 23 27.58 -12.24 14.38
C GLN A 23 26.05 -12.17 14.27
N ALA A 24 25.48 -11.05 13.85
CA ALA A 24 24.04 -10.91 13.63
C ALA A 24 23.58 -11.85 12.50
N SER A 25 24.32 -11.87 11.39
CA SER A 25 24.02 -12.72 10.25
C SER A 25 24.08 -14.21 10.59
N THR A 26 25.15 -14.66 11.26
CA THR A 26 25.30 -16.07 11.69
C THR A 26 24.25 -16.51 12.71
N ARG A 27 23.66 -15.57 13.46
CA ARG A 27 22.53 -15.82 14.36
C ARG A 27 21.15 -15.76 13.66
N GLY A 28 21.13 -15.64 12.34
CA GLY A 28 19.89 -15.65 11.55
C GLY A 28 19.08 -14.36 11.62
N SER A 29 19.69 -13.22 11.96
CA SER A 29 19.00 -11.93 11.90
C SER A 29 18.52 -11.64 10.48
N ALA A 30 17.21 -11.49 10.29
CA ALA A 30 16.64 -11.13 8.98
C ALA A 30 16.94 -9.68 8.55
N VAL A 31 17.13 -8.78 9.53
CA VAL A 31 17.41 -7.36 9.32
C VAL A 31 18.48 -6.90 10.31
N ILE A 32 19.46 -6.12 9.83
CA ILE A 32 20.53 -5.52 10.63
C ILE A 32 20.44 -4.00 10.50
N ASN A 33 20.16 -3.32 11.61
CA ASN A 33 20.07 -1.87 11.69
C ASN A 33 21.42 -1.25 12.07
N LEU A 34 21.99 -0.43 11.19
CA LEU A 34 23.22 0.32 11.41
C LEU A 34 22.90 1.84 11.45
N SER A 35 22.31 2.27 12.55
CA SER A 35 22.12 3.69 12.89
C SER A 35 23.43 4.35 13.35
N LEU A 36 24.46 4.26 12.51
CA LEU A 36 25.82 4.76 12.73
C LEU A 36 26.45 5.15 11.39
N ALA A 37 27.55 5.89 11.44
CA ALA A 37 28.24 6.36 10.25
C ALA A 37 29.77 6.31 10.39
N LEU A 38 30.45 6.11 9.26
CA LEU A 38 31.88 6.21 9.06
C LEU A 38 32.15 7.35 8.08
N SER A 39 33.27 8.05 8.27
CA SER A 39 33.72 9.11 7.37
C SER A 39 34.31 8.59 6.05
N ALA A 40 34.77 7.34 6.01
CA ALA A 40 35.46 6.73 4.88
C ALA A 40 35.04 5.26 4.68
N PRO A 41 35.16 4.70 3.46
CA PRO A 41 34.88 3.29 3.22
C PRO A 41 35.87 2.37 3.94
N SER A 42 35.42 1.18 4.30
CA SER A 42 36.24 0.10 4.87
C SER A 42 35.97 -1.22 4.17
N SER A 43 37.01 -1.85 3.62
CA SER A 43 36.92 -3.19 3.02
C SER A 43 36.46 -4.24 4.05
N THR A 44 36.90 -4.13 5.30
CA THR A 44 36.50 -5.04 6.38
C THR A 44 34.99 -4.99 6.63
N LEU A 45 34.42 -3.79 6.76
CA LEU A 45 32.98 -3.64 6.97
C LEU A 45 32.18 -4.01 5.73
N TYR A 46 32.65 -3.63 4.54
CA TYR A 46 32.04 -4.02 3.27
C TYR A 46 31.93 -5.54 3.13
N ASN A 47 33.01 -6.28 3.36
CA ASN A 47 33.00 -7.74 3.29
C ASN A 47 32.03 -8.38 4.30
N ALA A 48 31.92 -7.82 5.50
CA ALA A 48 30.94 -8.27 6.49
C ALA A 48 29.49 -8.02 6.03
N ILE A 49 29.21 -6.88 5.40
CA ILE A 49 27.90 -6.55 4.84
C ILE A 49 27.54 -7.49 3.69
N VAL A 50 28.48 -7.75 2.78
CA VAL A 50 28.29 -8.70 1.67
C VAL A 50 27.99 -10.10 2.21
N LEU A 51 28.73 -10.56 3.23
CA LEU A 51 28.46 -11.83 3.90
C LEU A 51 27.05 -11.86 4.51
N ALA A 52 26.64 -10.79 5.19
CA ALA A 52 25.32 -10.69 5.79
C ALA A 52 24.21 -10.77 4.73
N GLN A 53 24.37 -10.04 3.62
CA GLN A 53 23.44 -10.07 2.49
C GLN A 53 23.33 -11.46 1.86
N ASN A 54 24.46 -12.12 1.60
CA ASN A 54 24.50 -13.48 1.05
C ASN A 54 23.88 -14.52 2.00
N SER A 55 23.89 -14.24 3.30
CA SER A 55 23.25 -15.08 4.32
C SER A 55 21.77 -14.74 4.55
N GLY A 56 21.18 -13.84 3.74
CA GLY A 56 19.76 -13.48 3.82
C GLY A 56 19.43 -12.41 4.86
N ALA A 57 20.42 -11.65 5.35
CA ALA A 57 20.20 -10.53 6.26
C ALA A 57 20.22 -9.20 5.48
N LEU A 58 19.12 -8.46 5.50
CA LEU A 58 19.07 -7.11 4.93
C LEU A 58 19.78 -6.13 5.87
N VAL A 59 20.79 -5.41 5.38
CA VAL A 59 21.45 -4.33 6.12
C VAL A 59 20.78 -2.99 5.79
N VAL A 60 20.40 -2.24 6.82
CA VAL A 60 19.76 -0.91 6.73
C VAL A 60 20.66 0.11 7.42
N GLY A 61 20.95 1.23 6.77
CA GLY A 61 21.94 2.20 7.25
C GLY A 61 21.47 3.65 7.18
N ALA A 62 21.88 4.44 8.18
CA ALA A 62 21.60 5.87 8.25
C ALA A 62 22.45 6.66 7.26
N THR A 63 21.87 7.62 6.54
CA THR A 63 22.62 8.38 5.52
C THR A 63 23.63 9.37 6.12
N GLY A 64 23.41 9.85 7.35
CA GLY A 64 24.24 10.86 8.02
C GLY A 64 23.47 12.15 8.35
N ASN A 65 24.05 12.99 9.22
CA ASN A 65 23.41 14.20 9.77
C ASN A 65 24.29 15.46 9.60
N ASP A 66 25.05 15.54 8.50
CA ASP A 66 26.07 16.55 8.24
C ASP A 66 25.59 17.68 7.31
N THR A 67 24.41 17.57 6.70
CA THR A 67 23.92 18.65 5.82
C THR A 67 23.63 19.89 6.67
N LEU A 68 24.10 21.05 6.21
CA LEU A 68 23.82 22.33 6.87
C LEU A 68 22.67 23.07 6.15
N PRO A 69 21.78 23.77 6.87
CA PRO A 69 20.73 24.57 6.26
C PRO A 69 21.30 25.56 5.23
N GLY A 70 20.71 25.58 4.02
CA GLY A 70 21.13 26.48 2.94
C GLY A 70 22.43 26.08 2.23
N GLN A 71 23.06 24.96 2.59
CA GLN A 71 24.26 24.41 1.94
C GLN A 71 23.91 23.26 0.99
N PRO A 72 24.82 22.91 0.06
CA PRO A 72 24.69 21.68 -0.74
C PRO A 72 24.52 20.44 0.17
N LEU A 73 23.83 19.42 -0.35
CA LEU A 73 23.64 18.16 0.37
C LEU A 73 24.98 17.54 0.74
N ALA A 74 25.17 17.23 2.03
CA ALA A 74 26.31 16.44 2.45
C ALA A 74 26.17 15.01 1.87
N PRO A 75 27.27 14.37 1.44
CA PRO A 75 27.23 13.06 0.82
C PRO A 75 26.79 11.99 1.83
N VAL A 76 26.09 10.97 1.34
CA VAL A 76 25.75 9.78 2.14
C VAL A 76 27.01 9.16 2.75
N ARG A 77 26.98 8.88 4.06
CA ARG A 77 28.07 8.28 4.82
C ARG A 77 28.11 6.76 4.64
N TYR A 78 29.25 6.15 4.94
CA TYR A 78 29.35 4.69 5.02
C TYR A 78 28.80 4.19 6.36
N PRO A 79 28.16 3.02 6.43
CA PRO A 79 27.99 2.04 5.36
C PRO A 79 26.78 2.27 4.45
N ALA A 80 25.91 3.25 4.73
CA ALA A 80 24.73 3.52 3.89
C ALA A 80 25.06 3.82 2.43
N ALA A 81 26.26 4.34 2.14
CA ALA A 81 26.74 4.57 0.79
C ALA A 81 27.09 3.29 -0.01
N TYR A 82 27.16 2.11 0.62
CA TYR A 82 27.31 0.84 -0.10
C TYR A 82 26.00 0.42 -0.77
N SER A 83 26.04 -0.03 -2.02
CA SER A 83 24.86 -0.44 -2.79
C SER A 83 24.10 -1.62 -2.15
N GLU A 84 24.82 -2.44 -1.37
CA GLU A 84 24.31 -3.55 -0.60
C GLU A 84 23.50 -3.09 0.62
N VAL A 85 23.64 -1.85 1.10
CA VAL A 85 22.88 -1.32 2.24
C VAL A 85 21.61 -0.63 1.74
N LEU A 86 20.52 -0.73 2.50
CA LEU A 86 19.32 0.08 2.29
C LEU A 86 19.55 1.42 3.00
N ALA A 87 19.80 2.50 2.24
CA ALA A 87 20.16 3.80 2.78
C ALA A 87 18.92 4.63 3.14
N VAL A 88 18.85 5.10 4.40
CA VAL A 88 17.68 5.77 4.95
C VAL A 88 17.95 7.23 5.28
N ALA A 89 17.25 8.12 4.59
CA ALA A 89 17.19 9.55 4.88
C ALA A 89 16.11 9.87 5.92
N SER A 90 16.14 11.09 6.46
CA SER A 90 15.20 11.56 7.48
C SER A 90 14.16 12.52 6.92
N THR A 91 12.90 12.35 7.34
CA THR A 91 11.82 13.33 7.15
C THR A 91 11.42 14.00 8.46
N THR A 92 10.83 15.18 8.33
CA THR A 92 10.12 15.90 9.40
C THR A 92 8.67 15.41 9.48
N HIS A 93 7.90 15.85 10.49
CA HIS A 93 6.47 15.53 10.58
C HIS A 93 5.61 16.19 9.49
N TRP A 94 6.12 17.26 8.88
CA TRP A 94 5.49 17.92 7.71
C TRP A 94 5.78 17.22 6.39
N GLU A 95 6.28 15.98 6.44
CA GLU A 95 6.67 15.18 5.28
C GLU A 95 7.76 15.83 4.39
N ASN A 96 8.50 16.79 4.92
CA ASN A 96 9.64 17.41 4.24
C ASN A 96 10.94 16.66 4.58
N TRP A 97 11.96 16.83 3.76
CA TRP A 97 13.31 16.37 4.09
C TRP A 97 13.84 17.12 5.32
N ALA A 98 14.41 16.39 6.28
CA ALA A 98 15.01 17.00 7.46
C ALA A 98 16.32 17.71 7.09
N SER A 99 16.47 18.97 7.48
CA SER A 99 17.54 19.86 7.01
C SER A 99 18.98 19.35 7.26
N TYR A 100 19.16 18.49 8.26
CA TYR A 100 20.44 17.87 8.60
C TYR A 100 20.77 16.61 7.78
N SER A 101 19.78 15.97 7.16
CA SER A 101 19.93 14.63 6.59
C SER A 101 20.84 14.64 5.36
N ASN A 102 21.83 13.77 5.32
CA ASN A 102 22.67 13.62 4.12
C ASN A 102 21.85 13.06 2.96
N GLY A 103 22.31 13.35 1.74
CA GLY A 103 21.62 13.01 0.51
C GLY A 103 22.58 12.61 -0.61
N GLY A 104 22.02 12.06 -1.68
CA GLY A 104 22.76 11.57 -2.84
C GLY A 104 22.01 10.50 -3.62
N SER A 105 22.64 10.01 -4.68
CA SER A 105 22.09 8.94 -5.53
C SER A 105 21.90 7.61 -4.78
N GLN A 106 22.63 7.43 -3.67
CA GLN A 106 22.57 6.24 -2.83
C GLN A 106 21.32 6.19 -1.92
N VAL A 107 20.61 7.30 -1.71
CA VAL A 107 19.42 7.29 -0.84
C VAL A 107 18.31 6.42 -1.45
N ASP A 108 17.86 5.43 -0.69
CA ASP A 108 16.80 4.50 -1.10
C ASP A 108 15.43 4.99 -0.68
N VAL A 109 15.24 5.25 0.60
CA VAL A 109 13.95 5.68 1.16
C VAL A 109 14.19 6.65 2.30
N ALA A 110 13.13 7.30 2.74
CA ALA A 110 13.13 8.13 3.92
C ALA A 110 12.12 7.65 4.95
N ALA A 111 12.31 8.02 6.21
CA ALA A 111 11.33 7.82 7.27
C ALA A 111 11.38 8.98 8.27
N PRO A 112 10.36 9.15 9.13
CA PRO A 112 10.39 10.16 10.17
C PRO A 112 11.62 9.98 11.08
N GLY A 113 12.54 10.95 11.02
CA GLY A 113 13.65 11.05 11.95
C GLY A 113 13.56 12.28 12.85
N GLY A 114 12.54 13.13 12.65
CA GLY A 114 12.24 14.30 13.48
C GLY A 114 13.23 15.45 13.28
N GLU A 115 13.02 16.51 14.04
CA GLU A 115 13.87 17.69 14.12
C GLU A 115 14.10 18.10 15.58
N SER A 116 14.97 19.07 15.84
CA SER A 116 15.19 19.57 17.19
C SER A 116 13.92 20.18 17.82
N SER A 117 13.05 20.76 17.01
CA SER A 117 11.75 21.31 17.42
C SER A 117 10.64 20.27 17.54
N ASP A 118 10.77 19.13 16.86
CA ASP A 118 9.80 18.03 16.90
C ASP A 118 10.52 16.67 16.81
N PRO A 119 11.09 16.21 17.94
CA PRO A 119 11.87 14.98 18.01
C PRO A 119 10.99 13.72 18.12
N ILE A 120 11.58 12.57 17.79
CA ILE A 120 10.95 11.25 17.90
C ILE A 120 11.04 10.74 19.35
N LEU A 121 9.89 10.37 19.91
CA LEU A 121 9.78 9.70 21.21
C LEU A 121 10.18 8.22 21.09
N SER A 122 11.09 7.74 21.94
CA SER A 122 11.46 6.32 22.02
C SER A 122 11.88 5.91 23.43
N ALA A 123 12.05 4.62 23.67
CA ALA A 123 12.49 4.08 24.96
C ALA A 123 13.91 4.54 25.33
N SER A 124 14.16 4.77 26.62
CA SER A 124 15.46 5.23 27.13
C SER A 124 16.13 4.21 28.06
N LEU A 125 17.45 4.37 28.25
CA LEU A 125 18.23 3.58 29.21
C LEU A 125 17.76 3.85 30.64
N GLY A 126 17.70 2.81 31.46
CA GLY A 126 17.20 2.92 32.85
C GLY A 126 15.68 2.95 32.98
N GLY A 127 14.93 2.83 31.87
CA GLY A 127 13.48 2.88 31.82
C GLY A 127 12.95 4.22 31.29
N GLY A 128 11.63 4.28 31.04
CA GLY A 128 10.97 5.49 30.54
C GLY A 128 11.26 5.79 29.06
N TYR A 129 11.15 7.07 28.70
CA TYR A 129 11.20 7.54 27.32
C TYR A 129 12.09 8.78 27.16
N ALA A 130 12.65 8.96 25.97
CA ALA A 130 13.43 10.12 25.58
C ALA A 130 13.05 10.57 24.16
N TYR A 131 13.29 11.85 23.90
CA TYR A 131 13.06 12.48 22.62
C TYR A 131 14.39 12.70 21.90
N LEU A 132 14.54 12.15 20.70
CA LEU A 132 15.75 12.27 19.88
C LEU A 132 15.38 12.51 18.41
N TYR A 133 16.31 13.08 17.64
CA TYR A 133 16.15 13.25 16.21
C TYR A 133 17.41 12.81 15.47
N GLY A 134 17.25 12.42 14.20
CA GLY A 134 18.35 12.01 13.33
C GLY A 134 17.96 10.94 12.32
N THR A 135 18.80 10.76 11.30
CA THR A 135 18.68 9.61 10.37
C THR A 135 18.75 8.26 11.09
N SER A 136 19.37 8.21 12.28
CA SER A 136 19.34 7.06 13.18
C SER A 136 17.94 6.61 13.57
N MET A 137 17.02 7.55 13.84
CA MET A 137 15.64 7.27 14.23
C MET A 137 14.83 6.80 13.02
N ALA A 138 15.03 7.45 11.86
CA ALA A 138 14.43 7.04 10.60
C ALA A 138 14.85 5.59 10.22
N THR A 139 16.13 5.28 10.32
CA THR A 139 16.70 3.95 10.01
C THR A 139 16.06 2.84 10.84
N ALA A 140 15.78 3.10 12.12
CA ALA A 140 15.12 2.15 13.00
C ALA A 140 13.68 1.86 12.55
N GLN A 141 12.95 2.88 12.11
CA GLN A 141 11.58 2.70 11.58
C GLN A 141 11.59 1.88 10.30
N VAL A 142 12.48 2.17 9.36
CA VAL A 142 12.61 1.38 8.11
C VAL A 142 13.00 -0.07 8.42
N SER A 143 13.91 -0.28 9.37
CA SER A 143 14.28 -1.63 9.84
C SER A 143 13.07 -2.38 10.40
N GLY A 144 12.17 -1.69 11.12
CA GLY A 144 10.91 -2.24 11.60
C GLY A 144 9.96 -2.65 10.46
N VAL A 145 9.79 -1.81 9.44
CA VAL A 145 8.97 -2.15 8.26
C VAL A 145 9.57 -3.32 7.48
N ALA A 146 10.89 -3.35 7.31
CA ALA A 146 11.58 -4.48 6.68
C ALA A 146 11.40 -5.78 7.48
N ALA A 147 11.47 -5.73 8.81
CA ALA A 147 11.22 -6.88 9.66
C ALA A 147 9.77 -7.36 9.55
N LEU A 148 8.79 -6.44 9.48
CA LEU A 148 7.38 -6.76 9.26
C LEU A 148 7.15 -7.47 7.92
N LEU A 149 7.81 -7.00 6.85
CA LEU A 149 7.78 -7.68 5.55
C LEU A 149 8.39 -9.09 5.62
N ARG A 150 9.54 -9.26 6.28
CA ARG A 150 10.19 -10.56 6.44
C ARG A 150 9.36 -11.52 7.31
N ALA A 151 8.55 -11.01 8.23
CA ALA A 151 7.64 -11.83 9.02
C ALA A 151 6.43 -12.31 8.21
N TYR A 152 5.85 -11.45 7.38
CA TYR A 152 4.66 -11.77 6.59
C TYR A 152 4.99 -12.54 5.29
N ALA A 153 6.15 -12.28 4.71
CA ALA A 153 6.64 -12.88 3.47
C ALA A 153 8.11 -13.33 3.61
N PRO A 154 8.39 -14.38 4.41
CA PRO A 154 9.76 -14.83 4.72
C PRO A 154 10.56 -15.31 3.50
N GLN A 155 9.88 -15.64 2.40
CA GLN A 155 10.47 -16.03 1.12
C GLN A 155 11.10 -14.87 0.33
N LEU A 156 10.79 -13.61 0.67
CA LEU A 156 11.34 -12.46 -0.04
C LEU A 156 12.85 -12.37 0.17
N SER A 157 13.60 -12.28 -0.92
CA SER A 157 15.04 -11.97 -0.87
C SER A 157 15.27 -10.55 -0.35
N ASN A 158 16.50 -10.24 0.07
CA ASN A 158 16.84 -8.89 0.54
C ASN A 158 16.58 -7.83 -0.53
N ASN A 159 16.91 -8.12 -1.79
CA ASN A 159 16.63 -7.22 -2.91
C ASN A 159 15.12 -7.05 -3.12
N ALA A 160 14.33 -8.12 -3.04
CA ALA A 160 12.88 -8.02 -3.14
C ALA A 160 12.29 -7.15 -2.02
N VAL A 161 12.82 -7.23 -0.79
CA VAL A 161 12.40 -6.31 0.30
C VAL A 161 12.78 -4.87 0.00
N LYS A 162 13.99 -4.60 -0.50
CA LYS A 162 14.38 -3.24 -0.93
C LYS A 162 13.42 -2.72 -2.00
N ASP A 163 13.11 -3.54 -3.00
CA ASP A 163 12.25 -3.15 -4.11
C ASP A 163 10.81 -2.90 -3.67
N VAL A 164 10.26 -3.72 -2.76
CA VAL A 164 8.97 -3.45 -2.11
C VAL A 164 8.99 -2.08 -1.46
N LEU A 165 9.97 -1.80 -0.59
CA LEU A 165 10.05 -0.53 0.15
C LEU A 165 10.19 0.67 -0.78
N ARG A 166 10.96 0.56 -1.88
CA ARG A 166 11.13 1.62 -2.88
C ARG A 166 9.86 1.84 -3.71
N ASN A 167 9.19 0.77 -4.15
CA ASN A 167 8.01 0.86 -5.02
C ASN A 167 6.76 1.33 -4.28
N THR A 168 6.70 1.10 -2.97
CA THR A 168 5.56 1.50 -2.14
C THR A 168 5.79 2.77 -1.33
N ALA A 169 6.93 3.45 -1.52
CA ALA A 169 7.24 4.67 -0.80
C ALA A 169 6.36 5.83 -1.30
N ASP A 170 5.81 6.59 -0.35
CA ASP A 170 5.00 7.77 -0.62
C ASP A 170 5.91 8.91 -1.12
N LYS A 171 5.55 9.51 -2.26
CA LYS A 171 6.24 10.71 -2.77
C LYS A 171 5.79 11.91 -1.95
N VAL A 172 6.58 12.24 -0.93
CA VAL A 172 6.28 13.34 0.00
C VAL A 172 7.18 14.55 -0.22
N GLY A 173 6.75 15.68 0.33
CA GLY A 173 7.38 16.98 0.19
C GLY A 173 7.22 17.57 -1.21
N SER A 174 7.51 18.86 -1.34
CA SER A 174 7.44 19.57 -2.63
C SER A 174 8.73 19.42 -3.43
N TYR A 175 9.11 18.17 -3.74
CA TYR A 175 10.31 17.84 -4.51
C TYR A 175 9.95 17.14 -5.81
N ALA A 176 10.70 17.40 -6.89
CA ALA A 176 10.57 16.65 -8.12
C ALA A 176 11.18 15.24 -7.97
N TYR A 177 10.41 14.20 -8.27
CA TYR A 177 10.87 12.81 -8.30
C TYR A 177 11.14 12.38 -9.75
N VAL A 178 12.34 12.65 -10.24
CA VAL A 178 12.76 12.24 -11.59
C VAL A 178 13.00 10.74 -11.61
N ASN A 179 12.35 10.02 -12.54
CA ASN A 179 12.35 8.56 -12.59
C ASN A 179 11.90 7.92 -11.25
N GLY A 180 11.00 8.59 -10.53
CA GLY A 180 10.44 8.08 -9.27
C GLY A 180 11.34 8.26 -8.05
N ARG A 181 12.49 8.93 -8.13
CA ARG A 181 13.34 9.23 -6.96
C ARG A 181 13.88 10.66 -6.96
N ASN A 182 14.43 11.09 -5.82
CA ASN A 182 15.27 12.28 -5.72
C ASN A 182 16.39 12.06 -4.70
N ASP A 183 17.41 12.91 -4.70
CA ASP A 183 18.60 12.73 -3.86
C ASP A 183 18.41 13.11 -2.38
N ARG A 184 17.25 13.66 -2.00
CA ARG A 184 16.92 13.97 -0.59
C ARG A 184 16.18 12.84 0.10
N LEU A 185 15.18 12.28 -0.59
CA LEU A 185 14.22 11.33 -0.01
C LEU A 185 14.28 9.95 -0.68
N GLY A 186 15.19 9.75 -1.63
CA GLY A 186 15.24 8.53 -2.43
C GLY A 186 13.93 8.33 -3.17
N TYR A 187 13.35 7.13 -3.05
CA TYR A 187 12.04 6.79 -3.60
C TYR A 187 10.87 7.33 -2.75
N GLY A 188 11.13 8.04 -1.65
CA GLY A 188 10.09 8.67 -0.83
C GLY A 188 10.03 8.09 0.58
N ARG A 189 9.00 8.50 1.33
CA ARG A 189 8.80 8.04 2.71
C ARG A 189 8.25 6.61 2.73
N VAL A 190 8.79 5.75 3.59
CA VAL A 190 8.28 4.37 3.73
C VAL A 190 6.80 4.37 4.15
N ASN A 191 6.03 3.44 3.58
CA ASN A 191 4.62 3.22 3.90
C ASN A 191 4.41 1.74 4.23
N ALA A 192 4.30 1.42 5.52
CA ALA A 192 4.23 0.03 5.99
C ALA A 192 2.99 -0.71 5.46
N ASN A 193 1.83 -0.03 5.38
CA ASN A 193 0.61 -0.62 4.85
C ASN A 193 0.71 -0.91 3.35
N ALA A 194 1.24 0.04 2.57
CA ALA A 194 1.44 -0.19 1.13
C ALA A 194 2.47 -1.30 0.88
N ALA A 195 3.56 -1.34 1.66
CA ALA A 195 4.57 -2.38 1.59
C ALA A 195 4.00 -3.78 1.85
N LEU A 196 3.21 -3.96 2.91
CA LEU A 196 2.53 -5.25 3.18
C LEU A 196 1.54 -5.63 2.09
N ARG A 197 0.80 -4.67 1.55
CA ARG A 197 -0.14 -4.94 0.45
C ARG A 197 0.54 -5.29 -0.85
N TRP A 198 1.78 -4.86 -1.05
CA TRP A 198 2.59 -5.25 -2.21
C TRP A 198 2.94 -6.74 -2.21
N THR A 199 2.95 -7.39 -1.04
CA THR A 199 3.21 -8.84 -0.94
C THR A 199 1.96 -9.68 -1.23
N LEU A 200 0.79 -9.06 -1.41
CA LEU A 200 -0.44 -9.75 -1.80
C LEU A 200 -0.44 -9.99 -3.31
N SER A 201 -0.83 -11.20 -3.71
CA SER A 201 -1.07 -11.52 -5.11
C SER A 201 -2.15 -10.59 -5.70
N PRO A 202 -1.86 -9.89 -6.82
CA PRO A 202 -2.84 -9.06 -7.50
C PRO A 202 -4.03 -9.90 -7.94
N ARG A 203 -5.24 -9.46 -7.60
CA ARG A 203 -6.46 -10.15 -7.99
C ARG A 203 -7.58 -9.17 -8.23
N LEU A 204 -8.42 -9.48 -9.22
CA LEU A 204 -9.60 -8.69 -9.53
C LEU A 204 -10.71 -9.07 -8.55
N THR A 205 -11.15 -8.09 -7.77
CA THR A 205 -12.30 -8.20 -6.86
C THR A 205 -13.49 -7.47 -7.47
N ILE A 206 -14.68 -8.07 -7.39
CA ILE A 206 -15.90 -7.59 -8.06
C ILE A 206 -17.02 -7.48 -7.02
N VAL A 207 -17.70 -6.33 -6.97
CA VAL A 207 -18.83 -6.09 -6.06
C VAL A 207 -19.97 -5.37 -6.79
N PRO A 208 -21.21 -5.89 -6.80
CA PRO A 208 -21.62 -7.21 -6.30
C PRO A 208 -21.08 -8.35 -7.18
N ILE A 209 -20.91 -9.54 -6.59
CA ILE A 209 -20.41 -10.74 -7.28
C ILE A 209 -21.46 -11.29 -8.27
N GLU A 210 -22.74 -11.14 -7.94
CA GLU A 210 -23.87 -11.55 -8.79
C GLU A 210 -24.90 -10.40 -8.94
N PRO A 211 -24.65 -9.41 -9.80
CA PRO A 211 -25.62 -8.35 -10.05
C PRO A 211 -26.91 -8.91 -10.70
N THR A 212 -28.04 -8.33 -10.35
CA THR A 212 -29.34 -8.63 -10.97
C THR A 212 -29.81 -7.48 -11.86
N LEU A 213 -30.29 -7.81 -13.07
CA LEU A 213 -31.00 -6.90 -13.96
C LEU A 213 -32.46 -7.31 -14.01
N LEU A 214 -33.36 -6.37 -13.74
CA LEU A 214 -34.81 -6.55 -13.88
C LEU A 214 -35.33 -5.62 -14.98
N ALA A 215 -35.94 -6.20 -16.01
CA ALA A 215 -36.42 -5.49 -17.19
C ALA A 215 -37.87 -5.85 -17.54
N GLN A 216 -38.56 -4.95 -18.22
CA GLN A 216 -39.84 -5.23 -18.86
C GLN A 216 -39.63 -5.69 -20.31
N ALA A 217 -40.34 -6.74 -20.74
CA ALA A 217 -40.32 -7.21 -22.12
C ALA A 217 -40.74 -6.08 -23.08
N ALA A 218 -40.02 -5.95 -24.20
CA ALA A 218 -40.16 -4.84 -25.17
C ALA A 218 -39.96 -3.43 -24.56
N GLY A 219 -39.40 -3.32 -23.36
CA GLY A 219 -39.02 -2.06 -22.72
C GLY A 219 -37.63 -1.57 -23.14
N SER A 220 -37.17 -0.50 -22.49
CA SER A 220 -35.80 0.02 -22.66
C SER A 220 -34.78 -0.85 -21.92
N GLY A 221 -33.54 -0.87 -22.41
CA GLY A 221 -32.44 -1.61 -21.78
C GLY A 221 -32.16 -1.08 -20.37
N VAL A 222 -32.09 -1.98 -19.39
CA VAL A 222 -31.65 -1.66 -18.03
C VAL A 222 -30.17 -1.94 -17.85
N SER A 223 -29.56 -1.30 -16.87
CA SER A 223 -28.16 -1.53 -16.52
C SER A 223 -27.94 -1.52 -15.02
N THR A 224 -26.87 -2.19 -14.60
CA THR A 224 -26.38 -2.26 -13.24
C THR A 224 -24.88 -1.98 -13.23
N ASN A 225 -24.37 -1.60 -12.08
CA ASN A 225 -22.96 -1.27 -11.91
C ASN A 225 -22.31 -2.35 -11.05
N VAL A 226 -21.13 -2.80 -11.47
CA VAL A 226 -20.21 -3.54 -10.61
C VAL A 226 -18.96 -2.71 -10.39
N VAL A 227 -18.47 -2.71 -9.16
CA VAL A 227 -17.22 -2.10 -8.77
C VAL A 227 -16.12 -3.14 -8.90
N LEU A 228 -15.09 -2.79 -9.67
CA LEU A 228 -13.87 -3.56 -9.80
C LEU A 228 -12.79 -2.94 -8.92
N SER A 229 -12.09 -3.77 -8.16
CA SER A 229 -11.01 -3.33 -7.28
C SER A 229 -9.87 -4.36 -7.22
N ASN A 230 -8.75 -3.93 -6.65
CA ASN A 230 -7.59 -4.75 -6.36
C ASN A 230 -7.11 -4.48 -4.92
N ASP A 231 -6.96 -5.52 -4.12
CA ASP A 231 -6.50 -5.39 -2.73
C ASP A 231 -4.98 -5.25 -2.60
N SER A 232 -4.24 -5.65 -3.64
CA SER A 232 -2.78 -5.53 -3.73
C SER A 232 -2.37 -4.10 -4.07
N ALA A 233 -1.21 -3.69 -3.55
CA ALA A 233 -0.59 -2.41 -3.93
C ALA A 233 0.08 -2.48 -5.32
N GLN A 234 0.30 -3.68 -5.86
CA GLN A 234 0.79 -3.85 -7.22
C GLN A 234 -0.31 -3.51 -8.24
N PRO A 235 0.03 -2.85 -9.37
CA PRO A 235 -0.96 -2.49 -10.38
C PRO A 235 -1.52 -3.72 -11.10
N LEU A 236 -2.83 -3.73 -11.34
CA LEU A 236 -3.54 -4.81 -12.02
C LEU A 236 -4.29 -4.25 -13.24
N ARG A 237 -3.88 -4.65 -14.44
CA ARG A 237 -4.59 -4.32 -15.68
C ARG A 237 -5.84 -5.17 -15.79
N TRP A 238 -6.91 -4.62 -16.33
CA TRP A 238 -8.15 -5.35 -16.54
C TRP A 238 -8.80 -5.00 -17.88
N GLN A 239 -9.51 -5.97 -18.45
CA GLN A 239 -10.25 -5.80 -19.71
C GLN A 239 -11.45 -6.75 -19.80
N VAL A 240 -12.51 -6.30 -20.46
CA VAL A 240 -13.63 -7.12 -20.89
C VAL A 240 -13.18 -7.92 -22.12
N ILE A 241 -13.30 -9.24 -22.05
CA ILE A 241 -12.96 -10.16 -23.14
C ILE A 241 -14.17 -10.48 -23.99
N SER A 242 -15.28 -10.80 -23.32
CA SER A 242 -16.51 -11.20 -24.00
C SER A 242 -17.71 -10.96 -23.09
N THR A 243 -18.88 -10.84 -23.72
CA THR A 243 -20.18 -10.87 -23.05
C THR A 243 -21.01 -11.99 -23.66
N SER A 244 -21.86 -12.60 -22.83
CA SER A 244 -22.82 -13.61 -23.28
C SER A 244 -24.11 -13.49 -22.46
N PRO A 245 -25.30 -13.53 -23.07
CA PRO A 245 -25.56 -13.64 -24.51
C PRO A 245 -25.25 -12.35 -25.28
N ALA A 246 -25.41 -12.37 -26.61
CA ALA A 246 -25.05 -11.26 -27.51
C ALA A 246 -25.76 -9.92 -27.22
N TRP A 247 -26.89 -9.96 -26.51
CA TRP A 247 -27.61 -8.76 -26.08
C TRP A 247 -27.02 -8.12 -24.82
N LEU A 248 -26.09 -8.77 -24.11
CA LEU A 248 -25.44 -8.22 -22.92
C LEU A 248 -24.29 -7.28 -23.33
N THR A 249 -24.23 -6.12 -22.70
CA THR A 249 -23.17 -5.12 -22.92
C THR A 249 -22.41 -4.84 -21.63
N ALA A 250 -21.13 -4.48 -21.75
CA ALA A 250 -20.29 -4.09 -20.63
C ALA A 250 -19.40 -2.90 -21.04
N SER A 251 -19.38 -1.83 -20.25
CA SER A 251 -18.58 -0.64 -20.52
C SER A 251 -18.04 0.02 -19.25
N PRO A 252 -16.82 0.59 -19.26
CA PRO A 252 -15.86 0.58 -20.38
C PRO A 252 -15.25 -0.81 -20.60
N GLY A 253 -14.73 -1.07 -21.82
CA GLY A 253 -14.12 -2.36 -22.19
C GLY A 253 -12.76 -2.61 -21.55
N SER A 254 -12.12 -1.57 -21.03
CA SER A 254 -10.89 -1.60 -20.23
C SER A 254 -10.79 -0.26 -19.49
N GLY A 255 -9.79 -0.12 -18.62
CA GLY A 255 -9.57 1.12 -17.89
C GLY A 255 -8.14 1.27 -17.39
N GLN A 256 -7.95 2.24 -16.49
CA GLN A 256 -6.69 2.42 -15.77
C GLN A 256 -6.37 1.19 -14.92
N ASP A 257 -5.08 1.02 -14.62
CA ASP A 257 -4.60 -0.04 -13.74
C ASP A 257 -5.22 0.11 -12.35
N LEU A 258 -5.74 -1.00 -11.82
CA LEU A 258 -6.29 -1.06 -10.47
C LEU A 258 -5.15 -1.25 -9.48
N THR A 259 -4.89 -0.23 -8.67
CA THR A 259 -4.00 -0.28 -7.50
C THR A 259 -4.83 -0.30 -6.21
N PHE A 260 -4.19 -0.53 -5.07
CA PHE A 260 -4.89 -0.55 -3.78
C PHE A 260 -5.72 0.74 -3.54
N ARG A 261 -6.99 0.57 -3.16
CA ARG A 261 -8.03 1.62 -3.02
C ARG A 261 -8.51 2.26 -4.32
N ALA A 262 -7.82 2.08 -5.44
CA ALA A 262 -8.37 2.47 -6.73
C ALA A 262 -9.52 1.52 -7.07
N THR A 263 -10.64 2.11 -7.44
CA THR A 263 -11.82 1.37 -7.90
C THR A 263 -12.26 1.93 -9.23
N THR A 264 -12.81 1.09 -10.08
CA THR A 264 -13.52 1.53 -11.28
C THR A 264 -14.88 0.88 -11.34
N THR A 265 -15.81 1.54 -12.02
CA THR A 265 -17.17 1.04 -12.20
C THR A 265 -17.31 0.48 -13.61
N LEU A 266 -17.68 -0.79 -13.70
CA LEU A 266 -18.08 -1.45 -14.92
C LEU A 266 -19.62 -1.44 -14.98
N ARG A 267 -20.16 -0.74 -15.97
CA ARG A 267 -21.59 -0.73 -16.28
C ARG A 267 -21.92 -1.96 -17.12
N ILE A 268 -22.81 -2.80 -16.61
CA ILE A 268 -23.34 -3.97 -17.32
C ILE A 268 -24.77 -3.62 -17.72
N GLY A 269 -25.07 -3.72 -19.02
CA GLY A 269 -26.39 -3.39 -19.55
C GLY A 269 -26.83 -4.36 -20.63
N MET A 270 -27.87 -3.97 -21.35
CA MET A 270 -28.40 -4.72 -22.48
C MET A 270 -28.53 -3.82 -23.71
N SER A 271 -28.08 -4.30 -24.87
CA SER A 271 -28.28 -3.63 -26.16
C SER A 271 -29.70 -3.83 -26.68
N SER A 272 -30.32 -4.96 -26.35
CA SER A 272 -31.74 -5.24 -26.59
C SER A 272 -32.31 -6.07 -25.43
N VAL A 273 -33.58 -5.86 -25.11
CA VAL A 273 -34.26 -6.64 -24.07
C VAL A 273 -34.79 -7.94 -24.70
N PRO A 274 -34.41 -9.13 -24.21
CA PRO A 274 -34.95 -10.39 -24.73
C PRO A 274 -36.43 -10.54 -24.40
N SER A 275 -37.06 -11.63 -24.88
CA SER A 275 -38.44 -11.95 -24.49
C SER A 275 -38.57 -12.16 -22.98
N ALA A 276 -39.79 -12.16 -22.45
CA ALA A 276 -40.00 -12.47 -21.04
C ALA A 276 -39.41 -13.85 -20.68
N GLY A 277 -38.68 -13.92 -19.56
CA GLY A 277 -37.95 -15.10 -19.14
C GLY A 277 -36.90 -14.82 -18.08
N LEU A 278 -36.28 -15.90 -17.59
CA LEU A 278 -35.11 -15.87 -16.73
C LEU A 278 -33.89 -16.24 -17.55
N TYR A 279 -32.84 -15.43 -17.47
CA TYR A 279 -31.61 -15.64 -18.21
C TYR A 279 -30.41 -15.56 -17.27
N ASN A 280 -29.43 -16.42 -17.51
CA ASN A 280 -28.11 -16.28 -16.96
C ASN A 280 -27.24 -15.65 -18.04
N ALA A 281 -26.61 -14.53 -17.68
CA ALA A 281 -25.67 -13.83 -18.54
C ALA A 281 -24.32 -13.74 -17.83
N SER A 282 -23.26 -13.54 -18.59
CA SER A 282 -21.90 -13.49 -18.07
C SER A 282 -21.07 -12.46 -18.79
N VAL A 283 -20.28 -11.70 -18.02
CA VAL A 283 -19.19 -10.87 -18.55
C VAL A 283 -17.87 -11.55 -18.21
N GLN A 284 -17.07 -11.88 -19.21
CA GLN A 284 -15.72 -12.42 -19.02
C GLN A 284 -14.73 -11.26 -18.89
N LEU A 285 -14.05 -11.18 -17.76
CA LEU A 285 -12.98 -10.23 -17.49
C LEU A 285 -11.64 -10.95 -17.49
N ARG A 286 -10.61 -10.29 -18.01
CA ARG A 286 -9.22 -10.71 -17.86
C ARG A 286 -8.49 -9.69 -17.02
N ALA A 287 -7.74 -10.15 -16.04
CA ALA A 287 -6.79 -9.34 -15.30
C ALA A 287 -5.36 -9.80 -15.61
N THR A 288 -4.45 -8.83 -15.78
CA THR A 288 -3.04 -9.07 -16.08
C THR A 288 -2.18 -8.37 -15.04
N ASP A 289 -1.36 -9.15 -14.33
CA ASP A 289 -0.48 -8.62 -13.28
C ASP A 289 0.84 -8.05 -13.86
N PRO A 290 1.71 -7.42 -13.05
CA PRO A 290 2.97 -6.85 -13.52
C PRO A 290 3.97 -7.89 -14.05
N SER A 291 3.80 -9.18 -13.70
CA SER A 291 4.60 -10.30 -14.21
C SER A 291 4.05 -10.87 -15.53
N ASN A 292 3.03 -10.22 -16.11
CA ASN A 292 2.27 -10.66 -17.28
C ASN A 292 1.50 -11.96 -17.08
N GLN A 293 1.28 -12.41 -15.85
CA GLN A 293 0.36 -13.50 -15.58
C GLN A 293 -1.07 -13.03 -15.76
N GLN A 294 -1.85 -13.84 -16.47
CA GLN A 294 -3.24 -13.54 -16.81
C GLN A 294 -4.16 -14.44 -15.98
N SER A 295 -5.18 -13.83 -15.39
CA SER A 295 -6.30 -14.52 -14.74
C SER A 295 -7.61 -14.12 -15.43
N THR A 296 -8.55 -15.05 -15.48
CA THR A 296 -9.87 -14.83 -16.06
C THR A 296 -10.92 -14.96 -14.96
N THR A 297 -11.82 -14.00 -14.87
CA THR A 297 -12.93 -13.99 -13.90
C THR A 297 -14.24 -13.73 -14.64
N PHE A 298 -15.31 -14.38 -14.20
CA PHE A 298 -16.64 -14.19 -14.75
C PHE A 298 -17.50 -13.39 -13.77
N VAL A 299 -18.19 -12.36 -14.29
CA VAL A 299 -19.30 -11.72 -13.58
C VAL A 299 -20.57 -12.44 -13.99
N SER A 300 -21.17 -13.21 -13.09
CA SER A 300 -22.45 -13.89 -13.34
C SER A 300 -23.60 -12.91 -13.11
N VAL A 301 -24.36 -12.62 -14.15
CA VAL A 301 -25.44 -11.65 -14.13
C VAL A 301 -26.77 -12.40 -14.20
N ARG A 302 -27.61 -12.23 -13.18
CA ARG A 302 -28.98 -12.74 -13.21
C ARG A 302 -29.85 -11.74 -13.95
N VAL A 303 -30.54 -12.17 -15.01
CA VAL A 303 -31.41 -11.30 -15.79
C VAL A 303 -32.84 -11.81 -15.72
N ILE A 304 -33.73 -10.95 -15.26
CA ILE A 304 -35.15 -11.22 -15.11
C ILE A 304 -35.89 -10.29 -16.07
N VAL A 305 -36.55 -10.85 -17.07
CA VAL A 305 -37.41 -10.10 -17.98
C VAL A 305 -38.85 -10.49 -17.71
N ALA A 306 -39.64 -9.56 -17.17
CA ALA A 306 -41.05 -9.78 -16.91
C ALA A 306 -41.92 -9.23 -18.05
N PRO A 307 -43.07 -9.85 -18.36
CA PRO A 307 -44.01 -9.30 -19.34
C PRO A 307 -44.46 -7.87 -18.97
N GLN A 308 -44.67 -7.65 -17.68
CA GLN A 308 -44.91 -6.34 -17.09
C GLN A 308 -44.11 -6.20 -15.80
N VAL A 309 -43.53 -5.02 -15.59
CA VAL A 309 -42.88 -4.65 -14.34
C VAL A 309 -43.73 -3.55 -13.72
N HIS A 310 -44.27 -3.81 -12.53
CA HIS A 310 -45.04 -2.82 -11.78
C HIS A 310 -44.15 -2.25 -10.68
N SER A 311 -44.06 -0.93 -10.61
CA SER A 311 -43.52 -0.26 -9.43
C SER A 311 -44.57 -0.33 -8.32
N VAL A 312 -44.29 -1.09 -7.27
CA VAL A 312 -45.15 -1.11 -6.08
C VAL A 312 -44.68 0.00 -5.15
N PHE A 313 -45.59 0.91 -4.82
CA PHE A 313 -45.35 2.01 -3.90
C PHE A 313 -45.84 1.61 -2.51
N LEU A 314 -44.93 1.52 -1.54
CA LEU A 314 -45.28 1.30 -0.14
C LEU A 314 -45.33 2.66 0.58
N PRO A 315 -46.47 3.06 1.15
CA PRO A 315 -46.52 4.22 2.01
C PRO A 315 -45.72 3.95 3.29
N THR A 316 -44.86 4.90 3.69
CA THR A 316 -44.22 4.88 5.01
C THR A 316 -45.16 5.53 6.02
N ALA A 317 -45.58 4.77 7.03
CA ALA A 317 -46.34 5.31 8.17
C ALA A 317 -45.36 5.59 9.32
N GLY A 318 -45.15 6.86 9.66
CA GLY A 318 -44.38 7.28 10.84
C GLY A 318 -45.28 8.00 11.84
N ALA A 319 -45.22 7.59 13.12
CA ALA A 319 -45.76 8.27 14.31
C ALA A 319 -47.03 9.12 14.10
N GLY A 320 -48.10 8.52 13.57
CA GLY A 320 -49.43 9.15 13.52
C GLY A 320 -49.63 10.25 12.47
N GLN A 321 -48.66 10.49 11.58
CA GLN A 321 -48.86 11.31 10.38
C GLN A 321 -48.41 10.55 9.13
N LEU A 322 -49.32 10.42 8.17
CA LEU A 322 -48.97 10.04 6.80
C LEU A 322 -48.06 11.15 6.24
N ALA A 323 -46.75 10.96 6.31
CA ALA A 323 -45.82 11.84 5.64
C ALA A 323 -45.93 11.58 4.12
N PRO A 324 -46.36 12.54 3.29
CA PRO A 324 -46.57 12.33 1.86
C PRO A 324 -45.24 12.34 1.08
N GLN A 325 -44.12 12.03 1.73
CA GLN A 325 -42.81 12.16 1.11
C GLN A 325 -42.47 10.87 0.34
N TRP A 326 -42.36 11.06 -0.97
CA TRP A 326 -42.14 10.03 -1.97
C TRP A 326 -40.71 9.49 -1.91
N ILE A 327 -40.55 8.18 -1.80
CA ILE A 327 -39.26 7.52 -1.98
C ILE A 327 -39.28 6.82 -3.35
N ASN A 328 -38.48 7.33 -4.28
CA ASN A 328 -38.28 6.70 -5.58
C ASN A 328 -37.34 5.49 -5.42
N THR A 329 -37.87 4.28 -5.61
CA THR A 329 -37.13 3.01 -5.45
C THR A 329 -36.28 2.64 -6.67
N SER A 330 -36.32 3.42 -7.76
CA SER A 330 -35.49 3.17 -8.96
C SER A 330 -33.98 3.32 -8.72
N GLY A 331 -33.58 3.86 -7.56
CA GLY A 331 -32.17 4.03 -7.15
C GLY A 331 -31.57 2.84 -6.38
N GLY A 332 -32.27 1.70 -6.24
CA GLY A 332 -31.69 0.51 -5.60
C GLY A 332 -31.51 0.62 -4.07
N LEU A 333 -32.26 1.50 -3.40
CA LEU A 333 -32.33 1.50 -1.94
C LEU A 333 -33.00 0.19 -1.47
N GLY A 334 -32.21 -0.71 -0.89
CA GLY A 334 -32.73 -1.88 -0.20
C GLY A 334 -33.69 -1.44 0.90
N LEU A 335 -34.86 -2.08 0.94
CA LEU A 335 -35.82 -1.91 2.03
C LEU A 335 -35.15 -2.43 3.31
N GLY A 336 -34.62 -1.51 4.11
CA GLY A 336 -34.37 -1.78 5.52
C GLY A 336 -35.72 -1.93 6.20
N LEU A 337 -36.20 -3.17 6.34
CA LEU A 337 -37.23 -3.49 7.32
C LEU A 337 -36.56 -3.30 8.68
N GLY A 338 -36.56 -2.05 9.15
CA GLY A 338 -36.27 -1.74 10.54
C GLY A 338 -37.30 -2.48 11.37
N ASP A 339 -36.81 -3.42 12.18
CA ASP A 339 -37.51 -3.91 13.34
C ASP A 339 -37.96 -2.70 14.16
N ASP A 340 -39.26 -2.42 14.17
CA ASP A 340 -39.91 -1.41 14.99
C ASP A 340 -40.11 -1.90 16.45
N GLY A 341 -39.59 -3.06 16.79
CA GLY A 341 -39.65 -3.66 18.11
C GLY A 341 -38.55 -3.18 19.05
N SER A 342 -38.72 -1.96 19.59
CA SER A 342 -38.33 -1.51 20.95
C SER A 342 -37.52 -0.22 20.99
N GLN A 343 -38.21 0.92 20.90
CA GLN A 343 -37.87 2.03 21.79
C GLN A 343 -38.78 1.94 23.01
N ALA A 344 -38.23 1.44 24.11
CA ALA A 344 -38.76 1.72 25.44
C ALA A 344 -38.01 2.94 25.99
N ALA A 345 -38.72 4.06 26.07
CA ALA A 345 -38.57 5.05 27.13
C ALA A 345 -40.01 5.33 27.61
N PRO A 346 -40.30 5.41 28.94
CA PRO A 346 -39.55 6.27 29.87
C PRO A 346 -39.33 5.72 31.30
N LEU A 347 -38.18 6.08 31.88
CA LEU A 347 -38.06 7.08 32.95
C LEU A 347 -36.80 7.91 32.68
#